data_AF-Q1II92-F1
#
_entry.id   AF-Q1II92-F1
#
_cell.length_a   1.000
_cell.length_b   1.000
_cell.length_c   1.000
_cell.angle_alpha   90.00
_cell.angle_beta   90.00
_cell.angle_gamma   90.00
#
_symmetry.space_group_name_H-M   'P 1'
#
loop_
_entity.id
_entity.type
_entity.pdbx_description
1 polymer ?
#
loop_
_entity_poly.entity_id
_entity_poly.type
_entity_poly.pdbx_seq_one_letter_code
_entity_poly.pdbx_strand_id
1 'polypeptide(L)'
;MRFLYGLFLVFVALPLVAQTSTADMLVRIERVQSAEDSRCIVVYSDSSYHAERTHGSKTDVFEGTLDSARYAPIKDLAAGPLKQVQHEHISARYVDSPDLLLIDVDRGDDIQQIRFANKADRKPYATQLDPVLQWFDATMKQPGARSAAKADRCVPEKRTITKIVSGIPEKQLPTGPENPYHIKNLLLLFITERYESRGNSAGEKNCVLVRNDGSIYAYKMTVAWRGEPDKYREMHVNVSPDQVTILKRAMDDPTLANAKDIHPEKRSYASESDRTEVVAVRNNDVQVLHFAQLVNAEEVGATPRQGYQPVKGSDGSKETAPVREWIKLNLDNSKLQKVDHLSGECP
;
A
#
# COMPACT_ATOMS: atom_id res chain seq x y z
N MET A 1 20.52 -63.90 58.76
CA MET A 1 19.49 -63.03 58.15
C MET A 1 20.18 -61.76 57.66
N ARG A 2 20.32 -61.57 56.35
CA ARG A 2 20.85 -60.35 55.72
C ARG A 2 19.73 -59.75 54.87
N PHE A 3 19.25 -58.56 55.24
CA PHE A 3 18.29 -57.80 54.44
C PHE A 3 19.07 -56.87 53.49
N LEU A 4 18.84 -57.05 52.18
CA LEU A 4 19.31 -56.18 51.11
C LEU A 4 18.36 -54.98 51.00
N TYR A 5 18.88 -53.77 51.17
CA TYR A 5 18.18 -52.52 50.86
C TYR A 5 18.28 -52.24 49.35
N GLY A 6 17.14 -52.29 48.66
CA GLY A 6 17.02 -51.87 47.26
C GLY A 6 16.84 -50.36 47.17
N LEU A 7 17.78 -49.68 46.50
CA LEU A 7 17.72 -48.25 46.20
C LEU A 7 16.81 -48.05 44.97
N PHE A 8 15.63 -47.46 45.16
CA PHE A 8 14.74 -47.05 44.08
C PHE A 8 15.16 -45.65 43.58
N LEU A 9 15.74 -45.57 42.39
CA LEU A 9 15.97 -44.32 41.66
C LEU A 9 14.67 -43.88 40.98
N VAL A 10 14.01 -42.86 41.51
CA VAL A 10 12.88 -42.19 40.87
C VAL A 10 13.44 -41.19 39.86
N PHE A 11 13.36 -41.52 38.57
CA PHE A 11 13.62 -40.57 37.49
C PHE A 11 12.44 -39.60 37.38
N VAL A 12 12.62 -38.37 37.85
CA VAL A 12 11.68 -37.27 37.59
C VAL A 12 11.89 -36.81 36.15
N ALA A 13 11.02 -37.26 35.24
CA ALA A 13 10.96 -36.74 33.88
C ALA A 13 10.42 -35.30 33.93
N LEU A 14 11.34 -34.33 33.85
CA LEU A 14 10.97 -32.92 33.67
C LEU A 14 10.31 -32.77 32.28
N PRO A 15 9.12 -32.16 32.17
CA PRO A 15 8.53 -31.87 30.87
C PRO A 15 9.43 -30.88 30.14
N LEU A 16 9.99 -31.33 29.02
CA LEU A 16 10.71 -30.49 28.07
C LEU A 16 9.67 -29.51 27.50
N VAL A 17 9.62 -28.29 28.03
CA VAL A 17 8.85 -27.20 27.42
C VAL A 17 9.55 -26.91 26.10
N ALA A 18 8.97 -27.42 25.01
CA ALA A 18 9.42 -27.08 23.67
C ALA A 18 9.26 -25.57 23.51
N GLN A 19 10.38 -24.85 23.52
CA GLN A 19 10.42 -23.47 23.07
C GLN A 19 10.03 -23.50 21.59
N THR A 20 8.80 -23.08 21.29
CA THR A 20 8.37 -22.77 19.93
C THR A 20 9.22 -21.59 19.48
N SER A 21 10.38 -21.90 18.89
CA SER A 21 11.15 -20.95 18.11
C SER A 21 10.21 -20.42 17.04
N THR A 22 9.76 -19.18 17.18
CA THR A 22 9.03 -18.48 16.12
C THR A 22 9.98 -18.37 14.93
N ALA A 23 9.77 -19.19 13.91
CA ALA A 23 10.62 -19.20 12.74
C ALA A 23 10.58 -17.81 12.08
N ASP A 24 11.74 -17.34 11.65
CA ASP A 24 11.83 -16.02 11.01
C ASP A 24 11.14 -16.05 9.64
N MET A 25 10.45 -14.97 9.30
CA MET A 25 9.85 -14.79 7.98
C MET A 25 10.94 -14.91 6.91
N LEU A 26 10.67 -15.60 5.82
CA LEU A 26 11.49 -15.58 4.61
C LEU A 26 10.92 -14.57 3.62
N VAL A 27 9.64 -14.70 3.31
CA VAL A 27 8.93 -13.86 2.35
C VAL A 27 7.44 -13.84 2.65
N ARG A 28 6.81 -12.70 2.40
CA ARG A 28 5.35 -12.53 2.37
C ARG A 28 4.96 -12.04 0.99
N ILE A 29 3.95 -12.65 0.39
CA ILE A 29 3.39 -12.26 -0.90
C ILE A 29 1.90 -12.04 -0.72
N GLU A 30 1.41 -10.89 -1.15
CA GLU A 30 0.00 -10.54 -1.19
C GLU A 30 -0.38 -10.09 -2.59
N ARG A 31 -1.48 -10.64 -3.11
CA ARG A 31 -2.05 -10.24 -4.39
C ARG A 31 -3.54 -9.97 -4.24
N VAL A 32 -3.96 -8.80 -4.67
CA VAL A 32 -5.36 -8.36 -4.73
C VAL A 32 -5.70 -8.20 -6.19
N GLN A 33 -6.64 -8.99 -6.72
CA GLN A 33 -7.02 -8.95 -8.14
C GLN A 33 -8.38 -8.28 -8.37
N SER A 34 -9.20 -8.25 -7.33
CA SER A 34 -10.43 -7.49 -7.28
C SER A 34 -10.70 -7.15 -5.81
N ALA A 35 -11.73 -6.34 -5.58
CA ALA A 35 -12.14 -6.05 -4.21
C ALA A 35 -12.63 -7.31 -3.47
N GLU A 36 -13.12 -8.32 -4.20
CA GLU A 36 -13.67 -9.57 -3.66
C GLU A 36 -12.71 -10.77 -3.75
N ASP A 37 -11.53 -10.61 -4.38
CA ASP A 37 -10.55 -11.69 -4.55
C ASP A 37 -9.16 -11.21 -4.14
N SER A 38 -8.72 -11.68 -2.97
CA SER A 38 -7.38 -11.43 -2.46
C SER A 38 -6.77 -12.69 -1.87
N ARG A 39 -5.47 -12.84 -2.08
CA ARG A 39 -4.70 -14.00 -1.68
C ARG A 39 -3.41 -13.53 -1.04
N CYS A 40 -3.03 -14.12 0.08
CA CYS A 40 -1.71 -13.88 0.66
C CYS A 40 -1.08 -15.18 1.14
N ILE A 41 0.24 -15.19 1.21
CA ILE A 41 1.03 -16.24 1.86
C ILE A 41 2.23 -15.60 2.55
N VAL A 42 2.53 -16.06 3.75
CA VAL A 42 3.82 -15.85 4.41
C VAL A 42 4.52 -17.20 4.54
N VAL A 43 5.78 -17.24 4.11
CA VAL A 43 6.65 -18.42 4.20
C VAL A 43 7.76 -18.10 5.18
N TYR A 44 8.05 -19.04 6.07
CA TYR A 44 9.09 -18.93 7.08
C TYR A 44 10.36 -19.68 6.65
N SER A 45 11.47 -19.33 7.30
CA SER A 45 12.81 -19.89 7.08
C SER A 45 12.89 -21.41 7.29
N ASP A 46 11.99 -21.97 8.10
CA ASP A 46 11.86 -23.40 8.39
C ASP A 46 10.94 -24.14 7.42
N SER A 47 10.51 -23.51 6.31
CA SER A 47 9.55 -24.00 5.31
C SER A 47 8.09 -24.11 5.76
N SER A 48 7.77 -23.71 7.00
CA SER A 48 6.37 -23.51 7.38
C SER A 48 5.76 -22.33 6.62
N TYR A 49 4.44 -22.32 6.49
CA TYR A 49 3.72 -21.22 5.87
C TYR A 49 2.34 -21.02 6.49
N HIS A 50 1.85 -19.79 6.35
CA HIS A 50 0.47 -19.40 6.59
C HIS A 50 -0.06 -18.72 5.33
N ALA A 51 -1.23 -19.14 4.85
CA ALA A 51 -1.84 -18.60 3.64
C ALA A 51 -3.32 -18.30 3.86
N GLU A 52 -3.80 -17.24 3.21
CA GLU A 52 -5.19 -16.86 3.24
C GLU A 52 -5.72 -16.66 1.83
N ARG A 53 -6.97 -17.08 1.64
CA ARG A 53 -7.74 -16.81 0.42
C ARG A 53 -9.07 -16.19 0.79
N THR A 54 -9.27 -14.95 0.38
CA THR A 54 -10.54 -14.25 0.49
C THR A 54 -11.31 -14.37 -0.82
N HIS A 55 -12.56 -14.77 -0.73
CA HIS A 55 -13.52 -14.74 -1.83
C HIS A 55 -14.85 -14.17 -1.32
N GLY A 56 -15.21 -12.98 -1.80
CA GLY A 56 -16.33 -12.20 -1.25
C GLY A 56 -16.12 -11.89 0.23
N SER A 57 -17.07 -12.27 1.09
CA SER A 57 -17.00 -12.06 2.54
C SER A 57 -16.30 -13.18 3.31
N LYS A 58 -15.90 -14.27 2.65
CA LYS A 58 -15.33 -15.45 3.28
C LYS A 58 -13.81 -15.46 3.14
N THR A 59 -13.10 -15.69 4.24
CA THR A 59 -11.65 -15.95 4.23
C THR A 59 -11.38 -17.37 4.70
N ASP A 60 -10.68 -18.13 3.85
CA ASP A 60 -10.20 -19.46 4.16
C ASP A 60 -8.70 -19.38 4.51
N VAL A 61 -8.34 -19.92 5.67
CA VAL A 61 -6.96 -19.93 6.21
C VAL A 61 -6.36 -21.31 6.04
N PHE A 62 -5.08 -21.37 5.69
CA PHE A 62 -4.33 -22.60 5.46
C PHE A 62 -2.96 -22.49 6.12
N GLU A 63 -2.53 -23.57 6.76
CA GLU A 63 -1.22 -23.62 7.42
C GLU A 63 -0.59 -24.99 7.15
N GLY A 64 0.74 -25.02 7.09
CA GLY A 64 1.46 -26.27 6.94
C GLY A 64 2.93 -26.06 6.65
N THR A 65 3.53 -27.06 6.01
CA THR A 65 4.95 -27.06 5.62
C THR A 65 5.06 -27.31 4.12
N LEU A 66 5.89 -26.52 3.45
CA LEU A 66 6.22 -26.72 2.04
C LEU A 66 7.24 -27.85 1.93
N ASP A 67 7.01 -28.80 1.02
CA ASP A 67 8.04 -29.77 0.67
C ASP A 67 9.24 -29.07 -0.01
N SER A 68 10.37 -29.76 -0.10
CA SER A 68 11.60 -29.19 -0.68
C SER A 68 11.41 -28.70 -2.12
N ALA A 69 10.53 -29.32 -2.91
CA ALA A 69 10.29 -28.93 -4.30
C ALA A 69 9.53 -27.61 -4.41
N ARG A 70 8.67 -27.30 -3.43
CA ARG A 70 7.97 -26.02 -3.32
C ARG A 70 8.74 -24.97 -2.55
N TYR A 71 9.54 -25.35 -1.55
CA TYR A 71 10.28 -24.41 -0.71
C TYR A 71 11.55 -23.87 -1.39
N ALA A 72 12.32 -24.72 -2.08
CA ALA A 72 13.58 -24.31 -2.69
C ALA A 72 13.42 -23.15 -3.71
N PRO A 73 12.43 -23.17 -4.64
CA PRO A 73 12.25 -22.09 -5.60
C PRO A 73 12.03 -20.73 -4.93
N ILE A 74 11.17 -20.65 -3.91
CA ILE A 74 10.87 -19.38 -3.26
C ILE A 74 12.05 -18.86 -2.43
N LYS A 75 12.81 -19.77 -1.82
CA LYS A 75 14.06 -19.44 -1.12
C LYS A 75 15.11 -18.86 -2.07
N ASP A 76 15.28 -19.46 -3.25
CA ASP A 76 16.23 -18.97 -4.26
C ASP A 76 15.79 -17.62 -4.85
N LEU A 77 14.50 -17.45 -5.12
CA LEU A 77 13.92 -16.19 -5.58
C LEU A 77 14.12 -15.06 -4.56
N ALA A 78 13.88 -15.35 -3.27
CA ALA A 78 14.11 -14.43 -2.18
C ALA A 78 15.59 -14.05 -2.04
N ALA A 79 16.51 -15.01 -2.22
CA ALA A 79 17.95 -14.77 -2.06
C ALA A 79 18.61 -14.00 -3.22
N GLY A 80 18.07 -14.13 -4.44
CA GLY A 80 18.66 -13.58 -5.66
C GLY A 80 17.76 -12.58 -6.40
N PRO A 81 16.92 -13.02 -7.35
CA PRO A 81 16.16 -12.15 -8.26
C PRO A 81 15.42 -10.99 -7.60
N LEU A 82 14.77 -11.22 -6.44
CA LEU A 82 14.01 -10.17 -5.76
C LEU A 82 14.90 -9.04 -5.20
N LYS A 83 16.19 -9.27 -4.93
CA LYS A 83 17.13 -8.20 -4.52
C LYS A 83 17.34 -7.14 -5.59
N GLN A 84 17.14 -7.49 -6.86
CA GLN A 84 17.35 -6.58 -7.99
C GLN A 84 16.12 -5.69 -8.25
N VAL A 85 14.98 -6.02 -7.64
CA VAL A 85 13.77 -5.21 -7.76
C VAL A 85 13.87 -4.07 -6.75
N GLN A 86 14.50 -2.98 -7.17
CA GLN A 86 14.52 -1.73 -6.40
C GLN A 86 13.32 -0.86 -6.78
N HIS A 87 12.74 -0.22 -5.77
CA HIS A 87 11.53 0.58 -5.82
C HIS A 87 11.75 1.93 -6.54
N GLU A 88 12.33 1.93 -7.74
CA GLU A 88 12.66 3.18 -8.43
C GLU A 88 11.59 3.65 -9.42
N HIS A 89 10.57 2.84 -9.75
CA HIS A 89 9.58 3.24 -10.76
C HIS A 89 8.17 2.67 -10.50
N ILE A 90 7.53 3.03 -9.39
CA ILE A 90 6.07 2.91 -9.30
C ILE A 90 5.50 4.26 -9.71
N SER A 91 5.13 4.39 -10.98
CA SER A 91 4.27 5.51 -11.39
C SER A 91 2.97 5.41 -10.60
N ALA A 92 2.49 6.53 -10.06
CA ALA A 92 1.23 6.66 -9.35
C ALA A 92 0.03 6.52 -10.33
N ARG A 93 0.03 5.46 -11.15
CA ARG A 93 -0.96 5.28 -12.19
C ARG A 93 -2.32 5.01 -11.59
N TYR A 94 -3.33 5.62 -12.20
CA TYR A 94 -4.71 5.21 -12.01
C TYR A 94 -4.85 3.72 -12.34
N VAL A 95 -5.53 2.98 -11.46
CA VAL A 95 -5.61 1.52 -11.50
C VAL A 95 -6.98 1.14 -12.07
N ASP A 96 -7.07 0.90 -13.39
CA ASP A 96 -8.30 0.45 -14.05
C ASP A 96 -8.82 -0.89 -13.49
N SER A 97 -7.93 -1.72 -12.96
CA SER A 97 -8.24 -2.97 -12.26
C SER A 97 -7.18 -3.22 -11.20
N PRO A 98 -7.56 -3.35 -9.90
CA PRO A 98 -6.59 -3.58 -8.84
C PRO A 98 -6.00 -4.98 -8.99
N ASP A 99 -4.83 -5.07 -9.63
CA ASP A 99 -3.92 -6.23 -9.53
C ASP A 99 -2.71 -5.82 -8.69
N LEU A 100 -3.01 -5.42 -7.45
CA LEU A 100 -2.01 -4.98 -6.49
C LEU A 100 -1.19 -6.20 -6.07
N LEU A 101 0.13 -6.07 -6.19
CA LEU A 101 1.09 -7.06 -5.74
C LEU A 101 1.98 -6.42 -4.68
N LEU A 102 2.09 -7.07 -3.52
CA LEU A 102 2.99 -6.70 -2.45
C LEU A 102 3.85 -7.91 -2.11
N ILE A 103 5.17 -7.70 -2.03
CA ILE A 103 6.13 -8.72 -1.64
C ILE A 103 7.03 -8.12 -0.56
N ASP A 104 7.01 -8.68 0.64
CA ASP A 104 7.97 -8.34 1.70
C ASP A 104 9.00 -9.48 1.77
N VAL A 105 10.30 -9.15 1.74
CA VAL A 105 11.36 -10.15 1.86
C VAL A 105 12.25 -9.82 3.04
N ASP A 106 12.47 -10.79 3.92
CA ASP A 106 13.38 -10.64 5.04
C ASP A 106 14.84 -10.66 4.56
N ARG A 107 15.64 -9.73 5.08
CA ARG A 107 17.06 -9.55 4.77
C ARG A 107 17.94 -9.66 6.02
N GLY A 108 17.37 -10.10 7.14
CA GLY A 108 18.01 -10.16 8.45
C GLY A 108 17.81 -8.85 9.20
N ASP A 109 18.52 -7.79 8.78
CA ASP A 109 18.51 -6.49 9.48
C ASP A 109 17.35 -5.58 9.04
N ASP A 110 16.77 -5.80 7.85
CA ASP A 110 15.64 -5.05 7.31
C ASP A 110 14.66 -5.94 6.50
N ILE A 111 13.53 -5.33 6.13
CA ILE A 111 12.52 -5.94 5.26
C ILE A 111 12.52 -5.16 3.94
N GLN A 112 12.82 -5.84 2.85
CA GLN A 112 12.67 -5.27 1.51
C GLN A 112 11.21 -5.34 1.09
N GLN A 113 10.55 -4.19 0.95
CA GLN A 113 9.17 -4.10 0.46
C GLN A 113 9.13 -3.79 -1.03
N ILE A 114 8.48 -4.64 -1.81
CA ILE A 114 8.26 -4.50 -3.25
C ILE A 114 6.76 -4.38 -3.47
N ARG A 115 6.32 -3.30 -4.11
CA ARG A 115 4.90 -3.04 -4.36
C ARG A 115 4.68 -2.75 -5.84
N PHE A 116 3.55 -3.18 -6.36
CA PHE A 116 3.06 -2.78 -7.68
C PHE A 116 1.57 -2.49 -7.55
N ALA A 117 1.14 -1.32 -8.04
CA ALA A 117 -0.26 -0.93 -7.97
C ALA A 117 -1.12 -1.64 -9.02
N ASN A 118 -0.51 -1.98 -10.16
CA ASN A 118 -1.17 -2.64 -11.27
C ASN A 118 -0.23 -3.62 -12.02
N LYS A 119 -0.80 -4.34 -13.00
CA LYS A 119 -0.06 -5.30 -13.84
C LYS A 119 0.96 -4.65 -14.77
N ALA A 120 0.72 -3.43 -15.26
CA ALA A 120 1.59 -2.76 -16.21
C ALA A 120 2.93 -2.38 -15.58
N ASP A 121 2.91 -1.94 -14.31
CA ASP A 121 4.11 -1.57 -13.54
C ASP A 121 5.09 -2.76 -13.36
N ARG A 122 4.60 -4.00 -13.47
CA ARG A 122 5.41 -5.23 -13.34
C ARG A 122 6.20 -5.56 -14.60
N LYS A 123 5.83 -5.01 -15.77
CA LYS A 123 6.41 -5.39 -17.06
C LYS A 123 7.94 -5.24 -17.12
N PRO A 124 8.56 -4.16 -16.59
CA PRO A 124 10.03 -4.03 -16.59
C PRO A 124 10.74 -5.08 -15.74
N TYR A 125 10.02 -5.71 -14.80
CA TYR A 125 10.53 -6.68 -13.84
C TYR A 125 10.01 -8.11 -14.11
N ALA A 126 9.46 -8.38 -15.30
CA ALA A 126 8.83 -9.66 -15.61
C ALA A 126 9.79 -10.84 -15.39
N THR A 127 11.06 -10.71 -15.76
CA THR A 127 12.08 -11.75 -15.55
C THR A 127 12.25 -12.13 -14.08
N GLN A 128 12.12 -11.17 -13.16
CA GLN A 128 12.23 -11.40 -11.72
C GLN A 128 10.91 -11.84 -11.09
N LEU A 129 9.77 -11.30 -11.55
CA LEU A 129 8.46 -11.47 -10.91
C LEU A 129 7.64 -12.63 -11.45
N ASP A 130 7.77 -12.98 -12.73
CA ASP A 130 6.97 -14.07 -13.32
C ASP A 130 7.21 -15.41 -12.60
N PRO A 131 8.45 -15.80 -12.24
CA PRO A 131 8.67 -17.01 -11.45
C PRO A 131 8.00 -16.95 -10.07
N VAL A 132 8.00 -15.78 -9.42
CA VAL A 132 7.36 -15.57 -8.11
C VAL A 132 5.84 -15.72 -8.22
N LEU A 133 5.25 -15.10 -9.23
CA LEU A 133 3.81 -15.17 -9.49
C LEU A 133 3.36 -16.59 -9.86
N GLN A 134 4.14 -17.28 -10.70
CA GLN A 134 3.87 -18.68 -11.05
C GLN A 134 3.92 -19.59 -9.83
N TRP A 135 4.96 -19.44 -9.00
CA TRP A 135 5.09 -20.18 -7.75
C TRP A 135 3.93 -19.90 -6.79
N PHE A 136 3.57 -18.63 -6.63
CA PHE A 136 2.48 -18.19 -5.76
C PHE A 136 1.13 -18.76 -6.23
N ASP A 137 0.81 -18.63 -7.52
CA ASP A 137 -0.44 -19.14 -8.08
C ASP A 137 -0.53 -20.67 -7.99
N ALA A 138 0.57 -21.39 -8.24
CA ALA A 138 0.63 -22.84 -8.08
C ALA A 138 0.41 -23.28 -6.62
N THR A 139 1.05 -22.58 -5.67
CA THR A 139 0.91 -22.86 -4.23
C THR A 139 -0.51 -22.56 -3.75
N MET A 140 -1.08 -21.43 -4.13
CA MET A 140 -2.44 -21.03 -3.75
C MET A 140 -3.54 -21.86 -4.42
N LYS A 141 -3.23 -22.57 -5.51
CA LYS A 141 -4.17 -23.54 -6.12
C LYS A 141 -4.31 -24.80 -5.27
N GLN A 142 -3.28 -25.15 -4.47
CA GLN A 142 -3.24 -26.33 -3.61
C GLN A 142 -2.58 -26.00 -2.25
N PRO A 143 -3.17 -25.11 -1.43
CA PRO A 143 -2.55 -24.55 -0.22
C PRO A 143 -2.60 -25.51 0.98
N GLY A 144 -2.69 -26.82 0.77
CA GLY A 144 -2.77 -27.81 1.85
C GLY A 144 -4.12 -27.85 2.58
N ALA A 145 -4.11 -28.29 3.83
CA ALA A 145 -5.31 -28.43 4.64
C ALA A 145 -5.75 -27.08 5.22
N ARG A 146 -7.07 -26.88 5.31
CA ARG A 146 -7.65 -25.69 5.94
C ARG A 146 -7.32 -25.69 7.44
N SER A 147 -6.88 -24.55 7.95
CA SER A 147 -6.62 -24.32 9.38
C SER A 147 -7.83 -23.69 10.07
N ALA A 148 -7.89 -23.85 11.40
CA ALA A 148 -8.82 -23.14 12.28
C ALA A 148 -8.24 -21.81 12.80
N ALA A 149 -7.01 -21.46 12.40
CA ALA A 149 -6.39 -20.18 12.69
C ALA A 149 -7.26 -19.02 12.20
N LYS A 150 -7.09 -17.86 12.87
CA LYS A 150 -7.78 -16.63 12.47
C LYS A 150 -7.03 -16.01 11.29
N ALA A 151 -7.78 -15.39 10.39
CA ALA A 151 -7.20 -14.55 9.35
C ALA A 151 -6.59 -13.28 9.96
N ASP A 152 -5.35 -12.99 9.61
CA ASP A 152 -4.56 -11.82 10.01
C ASP A 152 -3.97 -11.07 8.80
N ARG A 153 -4.37 -11.44 7.57
CA ARG A 153 -3.86 -10.93 6.29
C ARG A 153 -2.39 -11.31 6.05
N CYS A 154 -2.00 -12.47 6.54
CA CYS A 154 -0.63 -12.96 6.51
C CYS A 154 0.36 -11.93 7.07
N VAL A 155 -0.02 -11.17 8.09
CA VAL A 155 0.86 -10.16 8.69
C VAL A 155 1.69 -10.86 9.77
N PRO A 156 3.02 -10.98 9.61
CA PRO A 156 3.85 -11.67 10.60
C PRO A 156 3.76 -10.95 11.95
N GLU A 157 3.79 -11.72 13.04
CA GLU A 157 3.75 -11.15 14.39
C GLU A 157 4.96 -10.23 14.63
N LYS A 158 4.67 -8.92 14.76
CA LYS A 158 5.55 -7.82 15.21
C LYS A 158 7.05 -7.96 14.88
N ARG A 159 7.43 -7.58 13.66
CA ARG A 159 8.75 -6.97 13.41
C ARG A 159 8.58 -5.48 13.10
N THR A 160 9.41 -4.65 13.72
CA THR A 160 9.52 -3.22 13.39
C THR A 160 9.99 -3.11 11.95
N ILE A 161 9.16 -2.57 11.06
CA ILE A 161 9.57 -2.22 9.69
C ILE A 161 10.54 -1.04 9.83
N THR A 162 11.84 -1.32 9.90
CA THR A 162 12.89 -0.34 10.15
C THR A 162 13.28 0.46 8.90
N LYS A 163 12.86 0.01 7.71
CA LYS A 163 13.18 0.68 6.45
C LYS A 163 12.14 0.40 5.39
N ILE A 164 11.23 1.34 5.15
CA ILE A 164 10.54 1.40 3.86
C ILE A 164 11.62 1.82 2.87
N VAL A 165 12.15 0.89 2.08
CA VAL A 165 12.99 1.24 0.94
C VAL A 165 12.06 1.83 -0.14
N SER A 166 11.56 3.03 0.10
CA SER A 166 11.28 3.98 -0.97
C SER A 166 12.65 4.45 -1.44
N GLY A 167 13.27 3.62 -2.28
CA GLY A 167 14.63 3.82 -2.74
C GLY A 167 14.69 4.99 -3.70
N ILE A 168 15.10 6.15 -3.21
CA ILE A 168 15.96 7.02 -4.01
C ILE A 168 17.32 7.02 -3.33
N PRO A 169 18.29 6.25 -3.84
CA PRO A 169 19.68 6.45 -3.49
C PRO A 169 20.10 7.85 -3.95
N GLU A 170 20.50 8.72 -3.02
CA GLU A 170 20.95 10.09 -3.31
C GLU A 170 22.18 10.15 -4.25
N LYS A 171 22.83 9.00 -4.50
CA LYS A 171 24.04 8.87 -5.33
C LYS A 171 23.84 7.89 -6.48
N GLN A 172 23.09 8.30 -7.49
CA GLN A 172 23.26 8.02 -8.93
C GLN A 172 21.94 8.28 -9.66
N LEU A 173 21.51 9.54 -9.67
CA LEU A 173 20.48 9.97 -10.62
C LEU A 173 21.14 10.04 -12.01
N PRO A 174 20.60 9.35 -13.03
CA PRO A 174 21.04 9.55 -14.41
C PRO A 174 20.81 11.02 -14.76
N THR A 175 21.88 11.75 -15.10
CA THR A 175 21.82 13.14 -15.60
C THR A 175 21.31 13.21 -17.04
N GLY A 176 20.42 12.30 -17.43
CA GLY A 176 19.81 12.28 -18.75
C GLY A 176 18.69 13.32 -18.86
N PRO A 177 18.50 13.97 -20.02
CA PRO A 177 17.54 15.06 -20.20
C PRO A 177 16.05 14.64 -20.24
N GLU A 178 15.66 13.45 -19.80
CA GLU A 178 14.30 12.90 -20.03
C GLU A 178 13.60 12.29 -18.80
N ASN A 179 13.87 12.77 -17.58
CA ASN A 179 13.00 12.46 -16.44
C ASN A 179 12.55 13.75 -15.71
N PRO A 180 11.34 14.27 -15.96
CA PRO A 180 10.86 15.53 -15.38
C PRO A 180 10.50 15.44 -13.89
N TYR A 181 10.72 14.31 -13.20
CA TYR A 181 10.27 14.04 -11.84
C TYR A 181 11.40 14.01 -10.79
N HIS A 182 12.28 15.01 -10.83
CA HIS A 182 13.20 15.23 -9.71
C HIS A 182 12.42 15.75 -8.50
N ILE A 183 12.21 14.88 -7.50
CA ILE A 183 11.65 15.23 -6.16
C ILE A 183 12.37 16.44 -5.54
N LYS A 184 13.61 16.70 -5.94
CA LYS A 184 14.40 17.89 -5.53
C LYS A 184 13.68 19.22 -5.69
N ASN A 185 12.67 19.31 -6.57
CA ASN A 185 11.90 20.52 -6.78
C ASN A 185 10.42 20.41 -6.35
N LEU A 186 9.97 19.28 -5.80
CA LEU A 186 8.60 19.14 -5.30
C LEU A 186 8.42 19.97 -4.03
N LEU A 187 7.30 20.68 -3.93
CA LEU A 187 6.89 21.38 -2.72
C LEU A 187 5.64 20.75 -2.11
N LEU A 188 4.63 20.49 -2.94
CA LEU A 188 3.35 19.91 -2.53
C LEU A 188 2.83 18.97 -3.62
N LEU A 189 2.36 17.80 -3.21
CA LEU A 189 1.39 17.00 -3.95
C LEU A 189 0.08 16.98 -3.17
N PHE A 190 -1.03 17.32 -3.82
CA PHE A 190 -2.34 17.35 -3.18
C PHE A 190 -3.34 16.65 -4.09
N ILE A 191 -3.83 15.50 -3.65
CA ILE A 191 -4.78 14.68 -4.41
C ILE A 191 -6.09 14.61 -3.62
N THR A 192 -7.21 14.85 -4.29
CA THR A 192 -8.53 14.55 -3.74
C THR A 192 -9.28 13.61 -4.66
N GLU A 193 -9.92 12.61 -4.07
CA GLU A 193 -10.75 11.65 -4.79
C GLU A 193 -12.12 11.60 -4.11
N ARG A 194 -13.17 11.82 -4.89
CA ARG A 194 -14.55 11.68 -4.47
C ARG A 194 -15.19 10.59 -5.29
N TYR A 195 -15.85 9.66 -4.61
CA TYR A 195 -16.61 8.59 -5.22
C TYR A 195 -18.03 8.62 -4.67
N GLU A 196 -19.03 8.45 -5.54
CA GLU A 196 -20.45 8.40 -5.18
C GLU A 196 -21.16 7.35 -6.03
N SER A 197 -21.70 6.31 -5.38
CA SER A 197 -22.28 5.12 -6.02
C SER A 197 -23.75 5.30 -6.44
N ARG A 198 -24.39 6.43 -6.17
CA ARG A 198 -25.81 6.66 -6.49
C ARG A 198 -25.96 7.27 -7.89
N GLY A 199 -26.51 6.50 -8.85
CA GLY A 199 -26.85 6.96 -10.21
C GLY A 199 -25.85 6.53 -11.30
N ASN A 200 -25.76 7.28 -12.40
CA ASN A 200 -24.66 7.19 -13.40
C ASN A 200 -23.36 7.70 -12.76
N SER A 201 -22.92 6.97 -11.74
CA SER A 201 -21.92 7.33 -10.76
C SER A 201 -20.68 7.90 -11.43
N ALA A 202 -20.28 9.09 -11.02
CA ALA A 202 -19.10 9.76 -11.51
C ALA A 202 -18.12 9.91 -10.35
N GLY A 203 -16.95 9.29 -10.44
CA GLY A 203 -15.84 9.62 -9.56
C GLY A 203 -15.27 10.97 -9.97
N GLU A 204 -14.80 11.78 -9.03
CA GLU A 204 -14.01 12.96 -9.31
C GLU A 204 -12.62 12.79 -8.69
N LYS A 205 -11.58 13.00 -9.48
CA LYS A 205 -10.20 13.06 -9.02
C LYS A 205 -9.61 14.41 -9.37
N ASN A 206 -9.08 15.09 -8.39
CA ASN A 206 -8.30 16.31 -8.57
C ASN A 206 -6.88 16.04 -8.08
N CYS A 207 -5.89 16.50 -8.82
CA CYS A 207 -4.52 16.55 -8.32
C CYS A 207 -3.89 17.90 -8.62
N VAL A 208 -3.09 18.37 -7.67
CA VAL A 208 -2.31 19.59 -7.74
C VAL A 208 -0.90 19.26 -7.29
N LEU A 209 0.06 19.45 -8.19
CA LEU A 209 1.48 19.37 -7.94
C LEU A 209 2.05 20.78 -7.99
N VAL A 210 2.70 21.21 -6.91
CA VAL A 210 3.38 22.50 -6.82
C VAL A 210 4.86 22.27 -6.62
N ARG A 211 5.69 22.99 -7.39
CA ARG A 211 7.15 22.95 -7.28
C ARG A 211 7.70 24.17 -6.53
N ASN A 212 8.93 24.06 -6.06
CA ASN A 212 9.64 25.12 -5.33
C ASN A 212 9.86 26.40 -6.17
N ASP A 213 9.87 26.29 -7.49
CA ASP A 213 9.98 27.42 -8.42
C ASP A 213 8.64 28.13 -8.69
N GLY A 214 7.55 27.64 -8.08
CA GLY A 214 6.21 28.17 -8.27
C GLY A 214 5.47 27.62 -9.48
N SER A 215 6.05 26.66 -10.22
CA SER A 215 5.29 25.96 -11.26
C SER A 215 4.27 25.02 -10.65
N ILE A 216 3.06 25.04 -11.20
CA ILE A 216 1.93 24.22 -10.80
C ILE A 216 1.47 23.39 -11.99
N TYR A 217 1.33 22.09 -11.76
CA TYR A 217 0.51 21.21 -12.58
C TYR A 217 -0.76 20.88 -11.82
N ALA A 218 -1.92 21.11 -12.42
CA ALA A 218 -3.17 20.66 -11.85
C ALA A 218 -4.03 19.98 -12.90
N TYR A 219 -4.72 18.93 -12.50
CA TYR A 219 -5.71 18.30 -13.35
C TYR A 219 -6.93 17.87 -12.57
N LYS A 220 -8.04 17.79 -13.29
CA LYS A 220 -9.34 17.34 -12.82
C LYS A 220 -9.86 16.29 -13.79
N MET A 221 -10.19 15.13 -13.24
CA MET A 221 -10.73 13.99 -13.96
C MET A 221 -12.08 13.60 -13.38
N THR A 222 -13.06 13.41 -14.25
CA THR A 222 -14.31 12.75 -13.92
C THR A 222 -14.28 11.35 -14.50
N VAL A 223 -14.50 10.34 -13.68
CA VAL A 223 -14.49 8.92 -14.04
C VAL A 223 -15.93 8.44 -14.10
N ALA A 224 -16.37 7.86 -15.21
CA ALA A 224 -17.70 7.24 -15.29
C ALA A 224 -17.78 5.96 -14.45
N TRP A 225 -18.99 5.48 -14.16
CA TRP A 225 -19.27 4.28 -13.35
C TRP A 225 -18.56 3.01 -13.82
N ARG A 226 -18.15 2.95 -15.11
CA ARG A 226 -17.39 1.84 -15.70
C ARG A 226 -15.88 2.02 -15.69
N GLY A 227 -15.37 3.04 -15.00
CA GLY A 227 -13.95 3.32 -14.88
C GLY A 227 -13.34 4.11 -16.04
N GLU A 228 -14.07 4.33 -17.14
CA GLU A 228 -13.55 5.16 -18.22
C GLU A 228 -13.57 6.65 -17.82
N PRO A 229 -12.47 7.38 -18.03
CA PRO A 229 -12.46 8.83 -17.87
C PRO A 229 -13.52 9.48 -18.79
N ASP A 230 -14.52 10.13 -18.21
CA ASP A 230 -15.56 10.87 -18.94
C ASP A 230 -15.05 12.25 -19.35
N LYS A 231 -14.39 12.95 -18.42
CA LYS A 231 -13.88 14.31 -18.64
C LYS A 231 -12.51 14.46 -18.03
N TYR A 232 -11.59 14.99 -18.81
CA TYR A 232 -10.23 15.30 -18.39
C TYR A 232 -9.92 16.77 -18.68
N ARG A 233 -9.33 17.45 -17.72
CA ARG A 233 -8.84 18.81 -17.84
C ARG A 233 -7.53 18.96 -17.11
N GLU A 234 -6.58 19.65 -17.71
CA GLU A 234 -5.32 19.99 -17.07
C GLU A 234 -5.00 21.47 -17.21
N MET A 235 -4.09 21.94 -16.38
CA MET A 235 -3.53 23.27 -16.43
C MET A 235 -2.10 23.26 -15.93
N HIS A 236 -1.32 24.11 -16.57
CA HIS A 236 0.01 24.48 -16.14
C HIS A 236 -0.02 25.98 -15.87
N VAL A 237 0.27 26.38 -14.63
CA VAL A 237 0.34 27.80 -14.26
C VAL A 237 1.55 28.02 -13.39
N ASN A 238 2.03 29.26 -13.36
CA ASN A 238 3.07 29.67 -12.43
C ASN A 238 2.47 30.64 -11.41
N VAL A 239 2.86 30.48 -10.16
CA VAL A 239 2.56 31.41 -9.07
C VAL A 239 3.79 32.23 -8.70
N SER A 240 3.56 33.38 -8.09
CA SER A 240 4.63 34.26 -7.63
C SER A 240 5.41 33.65 -6.45
N PRO A 241 6.65 34.09 -6.21
CA PRO A 241 7.40 33.69 -5.02
C PRO A 241 6.67 33.97 -3.69
N ASP A 242 5.87 35.03 -3.63
CA ASP A 242 5.04 35.35 -2.47
C ASP A 242 3.95 34.30 -2.25
N GLN A 243 3.28 33.86 -3.32
CA GLN A 243 2.29 32.78 -3.27
C GLN A 243 2.92 31.45 -2.83
N VAL A 244 4.12 31.13 -3.32
CA VAL A 244 4.91 29.97 -2.84
C VAL A 244 5.22 30.07 -1.35
N THR A 245 5.57 31.26 -0.87
CA THR A 245 5.84 31.50 0.55
C THR A 245 4.58 31.33 1.40
N ILE A 246 3.41 31.79 0.92
CA ILE A 246 2.12 31.57 1.59
C ILE A 246 1.80 30.07 1.65
N LEU A 247 2.05 29.32 0.57
CA LEU A 247 1.85 27.87 0.55
C LEU A 247 2.72 27.16 1.58
N LYS A 248 4.00 27.52 1.68
CA LYS A 248 4.92 26.98 2.70
C LYS A 248 4.35 27.18 4.11
N ARG A 249 3.90 28.39 4.43
CA ARG A 249 3.24 28.67 5.72
C ARG A 249 1.96 27.84 5.92
N ALA A 250 1.15 27.65 4.89
CA ALA A 250 -0.05 26.81 4.97
C ALA A 250 0.29 25.34 5.22
N MET A 251 1.38 24.84 4.64
CA MET A 251 1.88 23.48 4.92
C MET A 251 2.49 23.34 6.31
N ASP A 252 3.08 24.41 6.84
CA ASP A 252 3.65 24.48 8.19
C ASP A 252 2.59 24.79 9.26
N ASP A 253 1.31 24.92 8.88
CA ASP A 253 0.22 25.11 9.85
C ASP A 253 0.23 23.97 10.87
N PRO A 254 0.18 24.25 12.19
CA PRO A 254 0.26 23.22 13.22
C PRO A 254 -0.81 22.13 13.10
N THR A 255 -1.97 22.43 12.51
CA THR A 255 -3.04 21.46 12.31
C THR A 255 -2.66 20.39 11.30
N LEU A 256 -1.99 20.78 10.21
CA LEU A 256 -1.50 19.85 9.18
C LEU A 256 -0.18 19.22 9.58
N ALA A 257 0.77 20.03 10.08
CA ALA A 257 2.10 19.56 10.45
C ALA A 257 2.06 18.48 11.53
N ASN A 258 1.11 18.57 12.46
CA ASN A 258 0.91 17.56 13.52
C ASN A 258 -0.24 16.59 13.21
N ALA A 259 -0.83 16.63 12.01
CA ALA A 259 -1.86 15.68 11.62
C ALA A 259 -1.27 14.26 11.64
N LYS A 260 -2.08 13.32 12.10
CA LYS A 260 -1.75 11.90 12.00
C LYS A 260 -2.16 11.41 10.62
N ASP A 261 -1.35 10.54 10.04
CA ASP A 261 -1.75 9.79 8.87
C ASP A 261 -2.91 8.84 9.24
N ILE A 262 -4.08 9.05 8.64
CA ILE A 262 -5.27 8.25 8.91
C ILE A 262 -5.52 7.38 7.68
N HIS A 263 -4.78 6.28 7.60
CA HIS A 263 -5.14 5.20 6.70
C HIS A 263 -6.38 4.48 7.23
N PRO A 264 -7.41 4.22 6.39
CA PRO A 264 -8.43 3.27 6.76
C PRO A 264 -7.76 1.89 6.94
N GLU A 265 -7.61 1.45 8.20
CA GLU A 265 -6.92 0.20 8.58
C GLU A 265 -7.53 -1.05 7.92
N LYS A 266 -8.77 -0.95 7.43
CA LYS A 266 -9.50 -2.04 6.81
C LYS A 266 -10.01 -1.66 5.43
N ARG A 267 -9.88 -2.60 4.48
CA ARG A 267 -10.65 -2.58 3.23
C ARG A 267 -12.12 -2.44 3.60
N SER A 268 -12.73 -1.37 3.12
CA SER A 268 -14.13 -1.05 3.37
C SER A 268 -14.76 -0.69 2.04
N TYR A 269 -15.92 -1.26 1.75
CA TYR A 269 -16.73 -0.82 0.62
C TYR A 269 -17.58 0.35 1.09
N ALA A 270 -17.40 1.51 0.48
CA ALA A 270 -18.22 2.67 0.80
C ALA A 270 -19.07 3.01 -0.41
N SER A 271 -20.37 3.28 -0.19
CA SER A 271 -21.21 3.79 -1.27
C SER A 271 -20.77 5.19 -1.68
N GLU A 272 -20.16 5.94 -0.78
CA GLU A 272 -19.56 7.24 -1.08
C GLU A 272 -18.23 7.34 -0.32
N SER A 273 -17.22 7.93 -0.92
CA SER A 273 -15.95 8.17 -0.25
C SER A 273 -15.31 9.46 -0.69
N ASP A 274 -14.83 10.24 0.26
CA ASP A 274 -13.93 11.37 0.03
C ASP A 274 -12.55 10.99 0.57
N ARG A 275 -11.53 11.06 -0.26
CA ARG A 275 -10.13 10.79 0.10
C ARG A 275 -9.28 11.99 -0.22
N THR A 276 -8.33 12.27 0.65
CA THR A 276 -7.32 13.30 0.46
C THR A 276 -5.95 12.70 0.72
N GLU A 277 -5.03 12.86 -0.22
CA GLU A 277 -3.61 12.56 -0.03
C GLU A 277 -2.82 13.86 -0.13
N VAL A 278 -1.90 14.05 0.82
CA VAL A 278 -1.04 15.22 0.88
C VAL A 278 0.40 14.76 1.04
N VAL A 279 1.26 15.13 0.10
CA VAL A 279 2.72 15.02 0.22
C VAL A 279 3.27 16.43 0.39
N ALA A 280 3.70 16.76 1.61
CA ALA A 280 4.26 18.07 1.94
C ALA A 280 5.77 17.94 2.19
N VAL A 281 6.56 18.75 1.48
CA VAL A 281 8.02 18.80 1.66
C VAL A 281 8.38 19.96 2.60
N ARG A 282 8.96 19.67 3.77
CA ARG A 282 9.34 20.65 4.81
C ARG A 282 10.78 20.45 5.24
N ASN A 283 11.62 21.48 5.17
CA ASN A 283 13.00 21.44 5.70
C ASN A 283 13.83 20.19 5.27
N ASN A 284 13.63 19.71 4.03
CA ASN A 284 14.18 18.48 3.45
C ASN A 284 13.58 17.15 3.94
N ASP A 285 12.56 17.19 4.80
CA ASP A 285 11.73 16.03 5.15
C ASP A 285 10.46 15.99 4.29
N VAL A 286 9.93 14.79 4.07
CA VAL A 286 8.68 14.55 3.35
C VAL A 286 7.65 14.00 4.32
N GLN A 287 6.54 14.71 4.50
CA GLN A 287 5.38 14.20 5.22
C GLN A 287 4.34 13.73 4.20
N VAL A 288 3.90 12.49 4.32
CA VAL A 288 2.77 11.94 3.57
C VAL A 288 1.61 11.77 4.55
N LEU A 289 0.43 12.28 4.18
CA LEU A 289 -0.79 12.18 4.97
C LEU A 289 -1.93 11.69 4.10
N HIS A 290 -2.67 10.71 4.61
CA HIS A 290 -3.90 10.23 4.02
C HIS A 290 -5.06 10.53 4.95
N PHE A 291 -6.15 10.93 4.32
CA PHE A 291 -7.42 11.13 4.96
C PHE A 291 -8.49 10.46 4.13
N ALA A 292 -9.46 9.85 4.80
CA ALA A 292 -10.57 9.19 4.14
C ALA A 292 -11.82 9.30 5.00
N GLN A 293 -12.88 9.84 4.41
CA GLN A 293 -14.23 9.75 4.94
C GLN A 293 -15.01 8.75 4.07
N LEU A 294 -15.58 7.74 4.72
CA LEU A 294 -16.33 6.69 4.04
C LEU A 294 -17.79 6.73 4.52
N VAL A 295 -18.72 6.91 3.59
CA VAL A 295 -20.17 6.94 3.86
C VAL A 295 -20.76 5.58 3.52
N ASN A 296 -21.59 5.05 4.43
CA ASN A 296 -22.15 3.70 4.36
C ASN A 296 -21.07 2.63 4.13
N ALA A 297 -19.93 2.80 4.81
CA ALA A 297 -18.82 1.87 4.72
C ALA A 297 -19.21 0.52 5.35
N GLU A 298 -19.11 -0.55 4.56
CA GLU A 298 -19.18 -1.92 5.03
C GLU A 298 -17.75 -2.43 5.22
N GLU A 299 -17.41 -2.78 6.46
CA GLU A 299 -16.16 -3.49 6.72
C GLU A 299 -16.22 -4.85 6.02
N VAL A 300 -15.21 -5.14 5.20
CA VAL A 300 -15.10 -6.44 4.53
C VAL A 300 -14.98 -7.54 5.59
N GLY A 301 -16.04 -8.34 5.74
CA GLY A 301 -16.12 -9.45 6.71
C GLY A 301 -17.07 -9.25 7.89
N ALA A 302 -17.76 -8.11 8.02
CA ALA A 302 -18.79 -7.93 9.05
C ALA A 302 -20.06 -8.74 8.70
N THR A 303 -20.65 -9.44 9.68
CA THR A 303 -21.92 -10.15 9.46
C THR A 303 -23.06 -9.16 9.19
N PRO A 304 -23.96 -9.41 8.21
CA PRO A 304 -25.02 -8.46 7.77
C PRO A 304 -26.01 -7.97 8.84
N ARG A 305 -25.91 -8.44 10.09
CA ARG A 305 -26.87 -8.17 11.17
C ARG A 305 -26.47 -7.05 12.13
N GLN A 306 -25.22 -6.58 12.10
CA GLN A 306 -24.83 -5.41 12.88
C GLN A 306 -24.98 -4.19 11.97
N GLY A 307 -26.03 -3.41 12.19
CA GLY A 307 -26.41 -2.30 11.34
C GLY A 307 -25.27 -1.32 11.06
N TYR A 308 -25.41 -0.59 9.96
CA TYR A 308 -24.49 0.43 9.47
C TYR A 308 -23.89 1.27 10.60
N GLN A 309 -22.65 0.98 10.98
CA GLN A 309 -21.85 1.90 11.77
C GLN A 309 -21.05 2.72 10.76
N PRO A 310 -21.35 4.01 10.57
CA PRO A 310 -20.50 4.86 9.75
C PRO A 310 -19.08 4.80 10.33
N VAL A 311 -18.11 4.37 9.52
CA VAL A 311 -16.70 4.47 9.89
C VAL A 311 -16.42 5.96 10.03
N LYS A 312 -16.21 6.43 11.27
CA LYS A 312 -15.84 7.81 11.56
C LYS A 312 -14.42 8.05 11.05
N GLY A 313 -14.29 8.32 9.76
CA GLY A 313 -13.11 8.90 9.14
C GLY A 313 -13.22 10.42 9.05
N SER A 314 -12.07 11.09 8.98
CA SER A 314 -11.98 12.49 8.55
C SER A 314 -11.54 12.47 7.09
N ASP A 315 -12.15 13.29 6.24
CA ASP A 315 -11.68 13.55 4.87
C ASP A 315 -10.44 14.48 4.84
N GLY A 316 -9.99 14.90 6.02
CA GLY A 316 -8.86 15.80 6.19
C GLY A 316 -9.22 17.24 5.91
N SER A 317 -10.50 17.58 5.72
CA SER A 317 -10.93 18.93 5.33
C SER A 317 -10.48 20.00 6.31
N LYS A 318 -10.50 19.70 7.62
CA LYS A 318 -10.03 20.62 8.67
C LYS A 318 -8.51 20.76 8.65
N GLU A 319 -7.79 19.64 8.60
CA GLU A 319 -6.33 19.59 8.61
C GLU A 319 -5.74 20.25 7.35
N THR A 320 -6.40 20.06 6.21
CA THR A 320 -5.96 20.58 4.91
C THR A 320 -6.58 21.91 4.51
N ALA A 321 -7.39 22.53 5.39
CA ALA A 321 -8.12 23.76 5.07
C ALA A 321 -7.21 24.89 4.54
N PRO A 322 -6.06 25.21 5.16
CA PRO A 322 -5.18 26.27 4.66
C PRO A 322 -4.64 25.99 3.25
N VAL A 323 -4.28 24.73 2.97
CA VAL A 323 -3.80 24.30 1.64
C VAL A 323 -4.92 24.36 0.61
N ARG A 324 -6.13 23.90 0.96
CA ARG A 324 -7.31 23.97 0.09
C ARG A 324 -7.67 25.41 -0.26
N GLU A 325 -7.63 26.31 0.71
CA GLU A 325 -7.87 27.74 0.50
C GLU A 325 -6.83 28.34 -0.45
N TRP A 326 -5.56 28.01 -0.26
CA TRP A 326 -4.50 28.44 -1.17
C TRP A 326 -4.74 27.91 -2.59
N ILE A 327 -5.04 26.61 -2.74
CA ILE A 327 -5.32 25.99 -4.05
C ILE A 327 -6.49 26.72 -4.72
N LYS A 328 -7.57 26.96 -3.97
CA LYS A 328 -8.76 27.67 -4.44
C LYS A 328 -8.41 29.06 -4.98
N LEU A 329 -7.69 29.87 -4.20
CA LEU A 329 -7.34 31.24 -4.58
C LEU A 329 -6.46 31.32 -5.83
N ASN A 330 -5.60 30.33 -6.04
CA ASN A 330 -4.63 30.32 -7.14
C ASN A 330 -5.12 29.59 -8.39
N LEU A 331 -6.04 28.63 -8.26
CA LEU A 331 -6.48 27.78 -9.36
C LEU A 331 -7.94 28.00 -9.79
N ASP A 332 -8.87 28.38 -8.92
CA ASP A 332 -10.30 28.51 -9.31
C ASP A 332 -10.55 29.63 -10.33
N ASN A 333 -9.69 30.67 -10.35
CA ASN A 333 -9.79 31.76 -11.33
C ASN A 333 -9.14 31.41 -12.69
N SER A 334 -8.42 30.30 -12.76
CA SER A 334 -7.71 29.86 -13.94
C SER A 334 -8.56 28.89 -14.75
N LYS A 335 -8.85 29.23 -16.02
CA LYS A 335 -9.66 28.37 -16.89
C LYS A 335 -8.86 27.12 -17.28
N LEU A 336 -9.16 26.00 -16.62
CA LEU A 336 -8.71 24.66 -17.00
C LEU A 336 -8.97 24.41 -18.50
N GLN A 337 -7.95 23.96 -19.23
CA GLN A 337 -8.08 23.61 -20.64
C GLN A 337 -8.55 22.17 -20.77
N LYS A 338 -9.43 21.91 -21.74
CA LYS A 338 -9.81 20.54 -22.10
C LYS A 338 -8.67 19.94 -22.92
N VAL A 339 -8.25 18.73 -22.59
CA VAL A 339 -7.21 18.00 -23.32
C VAL A 339 -7.78 16.69 -23.82
N ASP A 340 -7.47 16.36 -25.08
CA ASP A 340 -8.05 15.21 -25.79
C ASP A 340 -7.27 13.89 -25.57
N HIS A 341 -6.13 13.95 -24.88
CA HIS A 341 -5.30 12.80 -24.58
C HIS A 341 -5.09 12.60 -23.07
N LEU A 342 -5.25 11.36 -22.63
CA LEU A 342 -5.15 10.93 -21.24
C LEU A 342 -3.71 10.49 -20.96
N SER A 343 -2.98 11.24 -20.14
CA SER A 343 -1.87 10.65 -19.37
C SER A 343 -2.42 9.86 -18.17
N GLY A 344 -3.65 10.13 -17.73
CA GLY A 344 -4.39 9.37 -16.70
C GLY A 344 -3.82 9.46 -15.28
N GLU A 345 -2.76 10.24 -15.08
CA GLU A 345 -1.90 10.16 -13.91
C GLU A 345 -1.64 11.53 -13.33
N CYS A 346 -1.54 11.57 -12.00
CA CYS A 346 -0.92 12.67 -11.31
C CYS A 346 0.59 12.53 -11.53
N PRO A 347 1.26 13.51 -12.17
CA PRO A 347 2.65 13.41 -12.58
C PRO A 347 3.60 13.05 -11.44
#